data_AF-A0A7W1NQ45-F1
#
_entry.id   AF-A0A7W1NQ45-F1
#
_cell.length_a   1.000
_cell.length_b   1.000
_cell.length_c   1.000
_cell.angle_alpha   90.00
_cell.angle_beta   90.00
_cell.angle_gamma   90.00
#
_symmetry.space_group_name_H-M   'P 1'
#
loop_
_entity.id
_entity.type
_entity.pdbx_description
1 polymer ?
#
loop_
_entity_poly.entity_id
_entity_poly.type
_entity_poly.pdbx_seq_one_letter_code
_entity_poly.pdbx_strand_id
1 'polypeptide(L)'
;RTLADITVESEGKTVTIPKGDLIDLHIYSTNVDEHVIDEAPLELCPARPIRGDHIPPMLMSFGDGHHRCPGAYLAIKETDIFLQRLLAIKSLRIEKQPKLGWNEVAKSYEIRDFILSVD
;
A
#
# COMPACT_ATOMS: atom_id res chain seq x y z
N ARG A 1 -2.20 -12.82 18.73
CA ARG A 1 -2.75 -14.19 18.83
C ARG A 1 -4.26 -14.08 18.96
N THR A 2 -5.01 -14.98 18.35
CA THR A 2 -6.47 -15.05 18.47
C THR A 2 -6.87 -15.34 19.93
N LEU A 3 -7.94 -14.71 20.41
CA LEU A 3 -8.44 -14.88 21.79
C LEU A 3 -9.51 -15.99 21.91
N ALA A 4 -10.09 -16.38 20.77
CA ALA A 4 -11.07 -17.45 20.59
C ALA A 4 -10.88 -18.05 19.19
N ASP A 5 -11.58 -19.15 18.90
CA ASP A 5 -11.67 -19.67 17.53
C ASP A 5 -12.36 -18.64 16.63
N ILE A 6 -11.78 -18.39 15.46
CA ILE A 6 -12.30 -17.44 14.47
C ILE A 6 -12.69 -18.22 13.23
N THR A 7 -13.98 -18.17 12.87
CA THR A 7 -14.45 -18.71 11.59
C THR A 7 -14.41 -17.62 10.54
N VAL A 8 -13.68 -17.87 9.45
CA VAL A 8 -13.62 -17.01 8.27
C VAL A 8 -14.31 -17.71 7.13
N GLU A 9 -15.24 -17.02 6.47
CA GLU A 9 -15.89 -17.48 5.26
C GLU A 9 -15.47 -16.58 4.10
N SER A 10 -14.95 -17.19 3.03
CA SER A 10 -14.56 -16.47 1.82
C SER A 10 -14.71 -17.39 0.61
N GLU A 11 -15.33 -16.88 -0.46
CA GLU A 11 -15.53 -17.62 -1.72
C GLU A 11 -16.16 -19.01 -1.53
N GLY A 12 -17.12 -19.13 -0.61
CA GLY A 12 -17.79 -20.40 -0.29
C GLY A 12 -16.92 -21.41 0.46
N LYS A 13 -15.72 -21.02 0.92
CA LYS A 13 -14.86 -21.81 1.80
C LYS A 13 -14.95 -21.28 3.22
N THR A 14 -15.10 -22.19 4.16
CA THR A 14 -15.09 -21.89 5.60
C THR A 14 -13.81 -22.43 6.19
N VAL A 15 -13.06 -21.58 6.89
CA VAL A 15 -11.83 -21.92 7.60
C VAL A 15 -11.96 -21.49 9.05
N THR A 16 -11.69 -22.40 9.99
CA THR A 16 -11.58 -22.07 11.41
C THR A 16 -10.12 -21.87 11.78
N ILE A 17 -9.79 -20.68 12.27
CA ILE A 17 -8.50 -20.34 12.86
C ILE A 17 -8.60 -20.60 14.37
N PRO A 18 -7.86 -21.58 14.91
CA PRO A 18 -7.90 -21.91 16.34
C PRO A 18 -7.53 -20.74 17.26
N LYS A 19 -8.06 -20.77 18.48
CA LYS A 19 -7.62 -19.92 19.58
C LYS A 19 -6.11 -20.10 19.84
N GLY A 20 -5.41 -18.98 19.98
CA GLY A 20 -3.97 -18.93 20.27
C GLY A 20 -3.08 -18.80 19.04
N ASP A 21 -3.63 -18.97 17.84
CA ASP A 21 -2.89 -18.85 16.59
C ASP A 21 -2.52 -17.41 16.26
N LEU A 22 -1.47 -17.25 15.46
CA LEU A 22 -1.07 -15.99 14.87
C LEU A 22 -1.74 -15.85 13.51
N ILE A 23 -2.21 -14.64 13.21
CA ILE A 23 -2.74 -14.26 11.90
C ILE A 23 -1.79 -13.23 11.35
N ASP A 24 -1.32 -13.45 10.12
CA ASP A 24 -0.55 -12.48 9.36
C ASP A 24 -1.40 -11.96 8.20
N LEU A 25 -1.42 -10.65 8.00
CA LEU A 25 -2.15 -10.00 6.92
C LEU A 25 -1.14 -9.69 5.81
N HIS A 26 -1.29 -10.35 4.67
CA HIS A 26 -0.38 -10.16 3.54
C HIS A 26 -0.72 -8.89 2.74
N ILE A 27 -0.41 -7.73 3.33
CA ILE A 27 -0.78 -6.39 2.84
C ILE A 27 -0.41 -6.17 1.38
N TYR A 28 0.79 -6.60 0.97
CA TYR A 28 1.24 -6.44 -0.41
C TYR A 28 0.28 -7.14 -1.39
N SER A 29 -0.06 -8.40 -1.12
CA SER A 29 -0.96 -9.18 -1.99
C SER A 29 -2.36 -8.59 -2.01
N THR A 30 -2.86 -8.12 -0.87
CA THR A 30 -4.17 -7.46 -0.81
C THR A 30 -4.20 -6.20 -1.67
N ASN A 31 -3.11 -5.43 -1.71
CA ASN A 31 -3.04 -4.21 -2.51
C ASN A 31 -2.87 -4.45 -4.01
N VAL A 32 -2.61 -5.69 -4.44
CA VAL A 32 -2.47 -6.07 -5.85
C VAL A 32 -3.49 -7.12 -6.28
N ASP A 33 -4.54 -7.34 -5.48
CA ASP A 33 -5.59 -8.30 -5.78
C ASP A 33 -6.43 -7.83 -6.96
N GLU A 34 -6.41 -8.55 -8.08
CA GLU A 34 -7.13 -8.24 -9.32
C GLU A 34 -8.66 -8.18 -9.14
N HIS A 35 -9.20 -8.83 -8.10
CA HIS A 35 -10.62 -8.76 -7.78
C HIS A 35 -11.02 -7.36 -7.29
N VAL A 36 -10.08 -6.63 -6.68
CA VAL A 36 -10.24 -5.26 -6.15
C VAL A 36 -9.65 -4.22 -7.13
N ILE A 37 -8.49 -4.52 -7.71
CA ILE A 37 -7.61 -3.58 -8.44
C ILE A 37 -7.66 -3.75 -9.97
N ASP A 38 -8.62 -4.49 -10.53
CA ASP A 38 -8.77 -4.68 -11.99
C ASP A 38 -7.46 -5.07 -12.73
N GLU A 39 -7.40 -4.89 -14.06
CA GLU A 39 -6.27 -5.29 -14.90
C GLU A 39 -4.95 -4.58 -14.56
N ALA A 40 -3.84 -5.33 -14.63
CA ALA A 40 -2.47 -4.85 -14.41
C ALA A 40 -2.23 -4.20 -13.02
N PRO A 41 -2.45 -4.92 -11.90
CA PRO A 41 -2.35 -4.38 -10.54
C PRO A 41 -0.92 -3.95 -10.14
N LEU A 42 0.09 -4.40 -10.89
CA LEU A 42 1.50 -4.03 -10.68
C LEU A 42 1.92 -2.77 -11.44
N GLU A 43 1.03 -2.19 -12.24
CA GLU A 43 1.29 -0.98 -13.02
C GLU A 43 0.75 0.29 -12.34
N LEU A 44 1.49 1.40 -12.49
CA LEU A 44 1.06 2.70 -12.01
C LEU A 44 -0.11 3.22 -12.86
N CYS A 45 -1.28 3.30 -12.25
CA CYS A 45 -2.48 3.88 -12.86
C CYS A 45 -3.08 4.92 -11.90
N PRO A 46 -2.79 6.23 -12.08
CA PRO A 46 -3.42 7.27 -11.29
C PRO A 46 -4.94 7.25 -11.47
N ALA A 47 -5.69 7.46 -10.37
CA ALA A 47 -7.15 7.41 -10.35
C ALA A 47 -7.76 6.07 -10.83
N ARG A 48 -7.01 4.97 -10.69
CA ARG A 48 -7.50 3.61 -10.97
C ARG A 48 -8.84 3.36 -10.23
N PRO A 49 -9.85 2.79 -10.91
CA PRO A 49 -11.09 2.40 -10.26
C PRO A 49 -10.84 1.25 -9.27
N ILE A 50 -11.53 1.28 -8.14
CA ILE A 50 -11.49 0.22 -7.13
C ILE A 50 -12.85 -0.47 -7.11
N ARG A 51 -12.84 -1.80 -7.12
CA ARG A 51 -14.04 -2.64 -7.06
C ARG A 51 -14.30 -3.05 -5.61
N GLY A 52 -15.54 -2.93 -5.17
CA GLY A 52 -15.98 -3.32 -3.82
C GLY A 52 -16.44 -2.13 -2.98
N ASP A 53 -17.20 -2.44 -1.93
CA ASP A 53 -17.79 -1.44 -1.07
C ASP A 53 -16.84 -1.04 0.07
N HIS A 54 -16.84 0.25 0.42
CA HIS A 54 -16.11 0.79 1.57
C HIS A 54 -14.57 0.61 1.53
N ILE A 55 -13.99 0.31 0.37
CA ILE A 55 -12.53 0.23 0.20
C ILE A 55 -11.95 1.62 -0.05
N PRO A 56 -11.00 2.10 0.78
CA PRO A 56 -10.40 3.41 0.58
C PRO A 56 -9.46 3.42 -0.64
N PRO A 57 -9.22 4.58 -1.29
CA PRO A 57 -8.29 4.71 -2.41
C PRO A 57 -6.85 4.27 -2.14
N MET A 58 -6.46 4.24 -0.86
CA MET A 58 -5.13 3.82 -0.43
C MET A 58 -5.04 2.32 -0.09
N LEU A 59 -6.15 1.58 -0.24
CA LEU A 59 -6.26 0.16 0.06
C LEU A 59 -5.79 -0.13 1.50
N MET A 60 -4.99 -1.18 1.69
CA MET A 60 -4.43 -1.57 2.98
C MET A 60 -3.07 -0.91 3.27
N SER A 61 -2.62 0.05 2.47
CA SER A 61 -1.29 0.69 2.63
C SER A 61 -1.10 1.40 3.97
N PHE A 62 -2.22 1.77 4.62
CA PHE A 62 -2.23 2.36 5.96
C PHE A 62 -2.89 1.47 7.01
N GLY A 63 -3.06 0.17 6.72
CA GLY A 63 -3.87 -0.74 7.51
C GLY A 63 -5.35 -0.36 7.53
N ASP A 64 -6.12 -1.04 8.38
CA ASP A 64 -7.55 -0.80 8.52
C ASP A 64 -8.06 -1.08 9.95
N GLY A 65 -9.32 -0.72 10.21
CA GLY A 65 -9.99 -0.91 11.49
C GLY A 65 -9.39 -0.05 12.61
N HIS A 66 -9.40 -0.58 13.84
CA HIS A 66 -8.92 0.14 15.03
C HIS A 66 -7.43 0.49 15.00
N HIS A 67 -6.64 -0.18 14.15
CA HIS A 67 -5.21 0.04 14.01
C HIS A 67 -4.82 0.72 12.70
N ARG A 68 -5.80 1.25 11.95
CA ARG A 68 -5.52 2.10 10.79
C ARG A 68 -4.61 3.25 11.20
N CYS A 69 -3.60 3.54 10.38
CA CYS A 69 -2.61 4.57 10.65
C CYS A 69 -3.28 5.93 10.90
N PRO A 70 -3.14 6.52 12.10
CA PRO A 70 -3.74 7.81 12.41
C PRO A 70 -3.12 8.95 11.57
N GLY A 71 -1.89 8.76 11.08
CA GLY A 71 -1.19 9.69 10.20
C GLY A 71 -1.54 9.58 8.72
N ALA A 72 -2.43 8.67 8.30
CA ALA A 72 -2.70 8.40 6.89
C ALA A 72 -3.10 9.66 6.10
N TYR A 73 -3.99 10.50 6.66
CA TYR A 73 -4.41 11.74 6.02
C TYR A 73 -3.27 12.75 5.88
N LEU A 74 -2.42 12.87 6.90
CA LEU A 74 -1.27 13.76 6.87
C LEU A 74 -0.25 13.29 5.83
N ALA A 75 0.09 12.00 5.82
CA ALA A 75 1.02 11.40 4.87
C ALA A 75 0.58 11.62 3.41
N ILE A 76 -0.73 11.45 3.13
CA ILE A 76 -1.28 11.71 1.80
C ILE A 76 -1.20 13.19 1.43
N LYS A 77 -1.51 14.09 2.36
CA LYS A 77 -1.44 15.53 2.09
C LYS A 77 -0.02 16.03 1.86
N GLU A 78 0.94 15.56 2.66
CA GLU A 78 2.35 15.89 2.48
C GLU A 78 2.88 15.37 1.14
N THR A 79 2.53 14.12 0.79
CA THR A 79 2.91 13.50 -0.49
C THR A 79 2.30 14.25 -1.69
N ASP A 80 1.02 14.60 -1.62
CA ASP A 80 0.32 15.35 -2.67
C ASP A 80 0.98 16.72 -2.91
N ILE A 81 1.24 17.49 -1.85
CA ILE A 81 1.92 18.79 -1.95
C ILE A 81 3.33 18.64 -2.56
N PHE A 82 4.09 17.65 -2.10
CA PHE A 82 5.45 17.40 -2.59
C PHE A 82 5.44 17.03 -4.07
N LEU A 83 4.63 16.04 -4.48
CA LEU A 83 4.59 15.56 -5.85
C LEU A 83 4.05 16.60 -6.82
N GLN A 84 3.01 17.35 -6.46
CA GLN A 84 2.48 18.43 -7.30
C GLN A 84 3.55 19.49 -7.57
N ARG A 85 4.32 19.89 -6.55
CA ARG A 85 5.39 20.89 -6.69
C ARG A 85 6.57 20.36 -7.47
N LEU A 86 7.02 19.14 -7.17
CA LEU A 86 8.16 18.52 -7.83
C LEU A 86 7.87 18.31 -9.33
N LEU A 87 6.74 17.69 -9.66
CA LEU A 87 6.37 17.35 -11.04
C LEU A 87 5.94 18.57 -11.89
N ALA A 88 5.70 19.73 -11.27
CA ALA A 88 5.46 20.97 -12.00
C ALA A 88 6.73 21.57 -12.62
N ILE A 89 7.93 21.15 -12.17
CA ILE A 89 9.21 21.64 -12.68
C ILE A 89 9.45 21.08 -14.09
N LYS A 90 9.45 21.95 -15.09
CA LYS A 90 9.53 21.57 -16.52
C LYS A 90 10.86 20.93 -16.91
N SER A 91 11.95 21.33 -16.26
CA SER A 91 13.31 20.81 -16.52
C SER A 91 13.66 19.59 -15.67
N LEU A 92 12.72 19.09 -14.85
CA LEU A 92 12.97 17.95 -13.98
C LEU A 92 13.30 16.72 -14.80
N ARG A 93 14.44 16.10 -14.49
CA ARG A 93 14.87 14.85 -15.10
C ARG A 93 15.55 13.94 -14.08
N ILE A 94 15.54 12.64 -14.36
CA ILE A 94 16.30 11.66 -13.60
C ILE A 94 17.74 11.69 -14.09
N GLU A 95 18.66 12.08 -13.22
CA GLU A 95 20.11 12.03 -13.46
C GLU A 95 20.66 10.63 -13.16
N LYS A 96 20.13 10.00 -12.10
CA LYS A 96 20.55 8.67 -11.66
C LYS A 96 19.35 7.90 -11.12
N GLN A 97 19.13 6.71 -11.65
CA GLN A 97 18.12 5.77 -11.17
C GLN A 97 18.41 5.35 -9.72
N PRO A 98 17.36 5.08 -8.92
CA PRO A 98 17.53 4.66 -7.54
C PRO A 98 18.07 3.23 -7.44
N LYS A 99 18.64 2.91 -6.28
CA LYS A 99 18.75 1.54 -5.78
C LYS A 99 17.55 1.26 -4.88
N LEU A 100 16.86 0.17 -5.18
CA LEU A 100 15.78 -0.35 -4.34
C LEU A 100 16.33 -1.37 -3.36
N GLY A 101 15.96 -1.24 -2.10
CA GLY A 101 16.24 -2.20 -1.05
C GLY A 101 14.99 -2.49 -0.22
N TRP A 102 15.13 -3.45 0.68
CA TRP A 102 14.11 -3.74 1.69
C TRP A 102 14.66 -3.39 3.06
N ASN A 103 13.86 -2.65 3.84
CA ASN A 103 14.19 -2.28 5.19
C ASN A 103 13.45 -3.21 6.16
N GLU A 104 14.19 -4.08 6.85
CA GLU A 104 13.60 -5.05 7.77
C GLU A 104 12.98 -4.44 9.03
N VAL A 105 13.41 -3.24 9.42
CA VAL A 105 12.88 -2.54 10.61
C VAL A 105 11.56 -1.86 10.28
N ALA A 106 11.51 -1.13 9.17
CA ALA A 106 10.31 -0.45 8.72
C ALA A 106 9.35 -1.39 7.97
N LYS A 107 9.79 -2.60 7.61
CA LYS A 107 9.08 -3.55 6.74
C LYS A 107 8.54 -2.86 5.48
N SER A 108 9.43 -2.10 4.84
CA SER A 108 9.11 -1.27 3.69
C SER A 108 10.24 -1.28 2.66
N TYR A 109 9.91 -0.87 1.43
CA TYR A 109 10.93 -0.56 0.44
C TYR A 109 11.72 0.67 0.86
N GLU A 110 13.03 0.66 0.58
CA GLU A 110 13.90 1.82 0.70
C GLU A 110 14.46 2.19 -0.68
N ILE A 111 14.47 3.50 -0.95
CA ILE A 111 14.99 4.07 -2.19
C ILE A 111 16.26 4.84 -1.81
N ARG A 112 17.39 4.49 -2.41
CA ARG A 112 18.70 5.14 -2.17
C ARG A 112 19.30 5.64 -3.47
N ASP A 113 20.15 6.66 -3.36
CA ASP A 113 20.91 7.23 -4.48
C ASP A 113 20.04 7.70 -5.67
N PHE A 114 18.76 8.05 -5.46
CA PHE A 114 17.91 8.63 -6.49
C PHE A 114 18.30 10.09 -6.72
N ILE A 115 18.90 10.41 -7.86
CA ILE A 115 19.35 11.78 -8.14
C ILE A 115 18.47 12.36 -9.24
N LEU A 116 17.86 13.50 -8.91
CA LEU A 116 17.09 14.32 -9.82
C LEU A 116 17.88 15.59 -10.13
N SER A 117 17.84 16.01 -11.39
CA SER A 117 18.44 17.26 -11.85
C SER A 117 17.35 18.20 -12.36
N VAL A 118 17.62 19.50 -12.24
CA VAL A 118 16.87 20.60 -12.85
C VAL A 118 17.89 21.50 -13.55
N ASP A 119 17.44 22.24 -14.56
CA ASP A 119 18.27 23.24 -15.25
C ASP A 119 18.46 24.53 -14.43
#